data_AF-R7YFD7-F1
#
_entry.id   AF-R7YFD7-F1
#
_cell.length_a   1.000
_cell.length_b   1.000
_cell.length_c   1.000
_cell.angle_alpha   90.00
_cell.angle_beta   90.00
_cell.angle_gamma   90.00
#
_symmetry.space_group_name_H-M   'P 1'
#
loop_
_entity.id
_entity.type
_entity.pdbx_description
1 polymer ?
#
loop_
_entity_poly.entity_id
_entity_poly.type
_entity_poly.pdbx_seq_one_letter_code
_entity_poly.pdbx_strand_id
1 'polypeptide(L)'
;MSPDRSGTRPARTSARHGSRYPDGWEVTTEDVECVLLRLPPDVTRVTASMRLALEAEFGGWELSRVRLYSDGTRKVLLKRRRPPRGSRGSHSDDSADDRSPDQNGHDPRSARAC
;
A
#
# COMPACT_ATOMS: atom_id res chain seq x y z
N MET A 1 -20.32 -39.68 30.64
CA MET A 1 -19.44 -39.70 29.46
C MET A 1 -19.67 -38.43 28.66
N SER A 2 -18.77 -37.45 28.76
CA SER A 2 -18.77 -36.24 27.94
C SER A 2 -17.70 -36.40 26.86
N PRO A 3 -17.97 -36.18 25.56
CA PRO A 3 -16.90 -36.15 24.59
C PRO A 3 -16.25 -34.77 24.59
N ASP A 4 -14.97 -34.75 24.97
CA ASP A 4 -14.00 -33.78 24.51
C ASP A 4 -13.83 -33.93 22.99
N ARG A 5 -14.01 -32.84 22.23
CA ARG A 5 -13.40 -32.68 20.91
C ARG A 5 -12.91 -31.24 20.75
N SER A 6 -11.82 -30.96 21.46
CA SER A 6 -10.64 -30.29 20.90
C SER A 6 -10.86 -29.58 19.55
N GLY A 7 -11.11 -28.27 19.64
CA GLY A 7 -11.22 -27.37 18.51
C GLY A 7 -9.93 -27.31 17.69
N THR A 8 -10.01 -27.74 16.43
CA THR A 8 -8.96 -27.47 15.44
C THR A 8 -9.03 -25.99 15.09
N ARG A 9 -8.10 -25.18 15.62
CA ARG A 9 -7.93 -23.79 15.21
C ARG A 9 -7.41 -23.78 13.77
N PRO A 10 -8.16 -23.27 12.77
CA PRO A 10 -7.60 -23.13 11.44
C PRO A 10 -6.45 -22.12 11.51
N ALA A 11 -5.29 -22.53 11.00
CA ALA A 11 -4.16 -21.67 10.79
C ALA A 11 -4.65 -20.43 10.03
N ARG A 12 -4.51 -19.25 10.65
CA ARG A 12 -4.70 -17.97 9.98
C ARG A 12 -3.77 -17.99 8.77
N THR A 13 -4.32 -18.25 7.58
CA THR A 13 -3.60 -18.04 6.33
C THR A 13 -3.49 -16.53 6.20
N SER A 14 -2.48 -15.96 6.86
CA SER A 14 -1.98 -14.65 6.50
C SER A 14 -1.73 -14.72 5.00
N ALA A 15 -2.44 -13.87 4.26
CA ALA A 15 -2.17 -13.64 2.86
C ALA A 15 -0.68 -13.33 2.75
N ARG A 16 0.10 -14.34 2.36
CA ARG A 16 1.52 -14.15 2.11
C ARG A 16 1.58 -13.26 0.87
N HIS A 17 1.76 -11.97 1.10
CA HIS A 17 2.18 -10.99 0.12
C HIS A 17 3.48 -11.51 -0.48
N GLY A 18 3.39 -12.31 -1.55
CA GLY A 18 4.53 -13.10 -2.04
C GLY A 18 4.17 -14.35 -2.85
N SER A 19 2.89 -14.65 -3.11
CA SER A 19 2.57 -15.60 -4.18
C SER A 19 3.14 -15.01 -5.47
N ARG A 20 4.10 -15.69 -6.11
CA ARG A 20 4.39 -15.39 -7.52
C ARG A 20 3.10 -15.56 -8.32
N TYR A 21 2.90 -14.65 -9.27
CA TYR A 21 1.80 -14.72 -10.21
C TYR A 21 1.89 -16.04 -10.97
N PRO A 22 0.78 -16.76 -11.15
CA PRO A 22 0.72 -17.83 -12.14
C PRO A 22 1.13 -17.28 -13.51
N ASP A 23 1.70 -18.14 -14.35
CA ASP A 23 1.99 -17.79 -15.73
C ASP A 23 0.73 -17.27 -16.44
N GLY A 24 0.86 -16.18 -17.21
CA GLY A 24 -0.25 -15.47 -17.84
C GLY A 24 -1.13 -14.60 -16.91
N TRP A 25 -0.71 -14.36 -15.66
CA TRP A 25 -1.32 -13.39 -14.73
C TRP A 25 -0.47 -12.13 -14.54
N GLU A 26 0.53 -11.96 -15.39
CA GLU A 26 1.41 -10.80 -15.35
C GLU A 26 0.62 -9.52 -15.65
N VAL A 27 0.95 -8.47 -14.90
CA VAL A 27 0.35 -7.16 -15.04
C VAL A 27 1.42 -6.26 -15.58
N THR A 28 1.20 -5.72 -16.78
CA THR A 28 2.20 -4.99 -17.57
C THR A 28 2.34 -3.53 -17.16
N THR A 29 1.43 -3.02 -16.32
CA THR A 29 1.37 -1.59 -15.98
C THR A 29 1.98 -1.32 -14.60
N GLU A 30 2.92 -0.39 -14.57
CA GLU A 30 3.68 0.01 -13.37
C GLU A 30 2.90 0.95 -12.42
N ASP A 31 1.83 1.57 -12.93
CA ASP A 31 0.92 2.45 -12.20
C ASP A 31 -0.16 1.71 -11.38
N VAL A 32 -0.20 0.38 -11.41
CA VAL A 32 -1.19 -0.41 -10.67
C VAL A 32 -0.55 -1.30 -9.62
N GLU A 33 -1.12 -1.25 -8.41
CA GLU A 33 -0.84 -2.20 -7.34
C GLU A 33 -1.60 -3.49 -7.61
N CYS A 34 -0.95 -4.62 -7.37
CA CYS A 34 -1.53 -5.92 -7.61
C CYS A 34 -1.30 -6.81 -6.39
N VAL A 35 -2.38 -7.46 -5.92
CA VAL A 35 -2.34 -8.40 -4.80
C VAL A 35 -2.96 -9.73 -5.19
N LEU A 36 -2.31 -10.81 -4.74
CA LEU A 36 -2.78 -12.17 -4.92
C LEU A 36 -3.29 -12.73 -3.60
N LEU A 37 -4.57 -13.08 -3.59
CA LEU A 37 -5.22 -13.75 -2.48
C LEU A 37 -5.45 -15.22 -2.81
N ARG A 38 -5.23 -16.08 -1.82
CA ARG A 38 -5.61 -17.49 -1.88
C ARG A 38 -6.76 -17.73 -0.92
N LEU A 39 -7.91 -18.06 -1.47
CA LEU A 39 -9.11 -18.41 -0.71
C LEU A 39 -9.17 -19.94 -0.57
N PRO A 40 -9.28 -20.45 0.67
CA PRO A 40 -9.43 -21.88 0.90
C PRO A 40 -10.85 -22.37 0.51
N PRO A 41 -11.05 -23.69 0.36
CA PRO A 41 -12.31 -24.26 -0.15
C PRO A 41 -13.50 -24.10 0.81
N ASP A 42 -13.25 -24.00 2.12
CA ASP A 42 -14.28 -23.81 3.16
C ASP A 42 -14.95 -22.42 3.09
N VAL A 43 -14.29 -21.44 2.49
CA VAL A 43 -14.89 -20.12 2.29
C VAL A 43 -15.95 -20.24 1.19
N THR A 44 -17.22 -20.03 1.52
CA THR A 44 -18.26 -20.11 0.50
C THR A 44 -18.09 -19.01 -0.57
N ARG A 45 -18.69 -19.22 -1.75
CA ARG A 45 -18.73 -18.18 -2.79
C ARG A 45 -19.35 -16.88 -2.27
N VAL A 46 -20.44 -16.98 -1.51
CA VAL A 46 -21.17 -15.82 -0.96
C VAL A 46 -20.26 -15.01 -0.02
N THR A 47 -19.60 -15.67 0.93
CA THR A 47 -18.69 -15.02 1.87
C THR A 47 -17.50 -14.38 1.15
N ALA A 48 -16.93 -15.07 0.15
CA ALA A 48 -15.86 -14.52 -0.66
C ALA A 48 -16.32 -13.28 -1.42
N SER A 49 -17.44 -13.35 -2.13
CA SER A 49 -18.00 -12.25 -2.90
C SER A 49 -18.27 -11.01 -2.04
N MET A 50 -18.88 -11.19 -0.86
CA MET A 50 -19.16 -10.09 0.05
C MET A 50 -17.87 -9.40 0.51
N ARG A 51 -16.85 -10.15 0.92
CA ARG A 51 -15.56 -9.58 1.36
C ARG A 51 -14.85 -8.85 0.24
N LEU A 52 -14.80 -9.45 -0.96
CA LEU A 52 -14.15 -8.84 -2.11
C LEU A 52 -14.87 -7.57 -2.58
N ALA A 53 -16.20 -7.53 -2.50
CA ALA A 53 -16.98 -6.34 -2.81
C ALA A 53 -16.64 -5.19 -1.86
N LEU A 54 -16.56 -5.46 -0.54
CA LEU A 54 -16.16 -4.43 0.42
C LEU A 54 -14.76 -3.87 0.15
N GLU A 55 -13.80 -4.72 -0.20
CA GLU A 55 -12.45 -4.28 -0.58
C GLU A 55 -12.46 -3.45 -1.86
N ALA A 56 -13.37 -3.72 -2.79
CA ALA A 56 -13.54 -2.92 -4.01
C ALA A 56 -14.11 -1.55 -3.71
N GLU A 57 -15.21 -1.49 -2.96
CA GLU A 57 -15.92 -0.25 -2.66
C GLU A 57 -15.10 0.67 -1.74
N PHE A 58 -14.48 0.11 -0.70
CA PHE A 58 -13.83 0.90 0.36
C PHE A 58 -12.30 0.84 0.34
N GLY A 59 -11.72 -0.23 -0.21
CA GLY A 59 -10.27 -0.39 -0.35
C GLY A 59 -9.74 0.08 -1.71
N GLY A 60 -10.63 0.32 -2.68
CA GLY A 60 -10.29 0.65 -4.06
C GLY A 60 -9.71 -0.54 -4.83
N TRP A 61 -9.91 -1.78 -4.36
CA TRP A 61 -9.38 -2.98 -4.99
C TRP A 61 -10.37 -3.59 -5.99
N GLU A 62 -10.04 -3.54 -7.27
CA GLU A 62 -10.86 -4.14 -8.31
C GLU A 62 -10.51 -5.60 -8.54
N LEU A 63 -11.53 -6.43 -8.73
CA LEU A 63 -11.38 -7.84 -9.04
C LEU A 63 -10.92 -8.01 -10.49
N SER A 64 -9.68 -8.46 -10.71
CA SER A 64 -9.13 -8.62 -12.06
C SER A 64 -9.23 -10.04 -12.60
N ARG A 65 -8.97 -11.06 -11.77
CA ARG A 65 -9.02 -12.46 -12.23
C ARG A 65 -9.28 -13.42 -11.08
N VAL A 66 -10.04 -14.49 -11.37
CA VAL A 66 -10.28 -15.58 -10.43
C VAL A 66 -10.00 -16.90 -11.13
N ARG A 67 -9.31 -17.82 -10.43
CA ARG A 67 -9.15 -19.21 -10.88
C ARG A 67 -9.48 -20.15 -9.74
N LEU A 68 -10.41 -21.05 -10.00
CA LEU A 68 -10.76 -22.19 -9.16
C LEU A 68 -9.85 -23.37 -9.54
N TYR A 69 -9.29 -24.04 -8.54
CA TYR A 69 -8.51 -25.26 -8.70
C TYR A 69 -9.35 -26.48 -8.29
N SER A 70 -8.91 -27.66 -8.69
CA SER A 70 -9.60 -28.94 -8.41
C SER A 70 -9.67 -29.29 -6.93
N ASP A 71 -8.75 -28.77 -6.11
CA ASP A 71 -8.77 -28.86 -4.65
C ASP A 71 -9.79 -27.92 -3.99
N GLY A 72 -10.57 -27.19 -4.79
CA GLY A 72 -11.56 -26.21 -4.35
C GLY A 72 -10.95 -24.87 -3.91
N THR A 73 -9.62 -24.73 -3.91
CA THR A 73 -8.98 -23.45 -3.61
C THR A 73 -9.19 -22.47 -4.76
N ARG A 74 -9.28 -21.19 -4.43
CA ARG A 74 -9.34 -20.11 -5.43
C ARG A 74 -8.16 -19.19 -5.27
N LYS A 75 -7.51 -18.86 -6.38
CA LYS A 75 -6.61 -17.71 -6.46
C LYS A 75 -7.36 -16.54 -7.04
N VAL A 76 -7.20 -15.38 -6.41
CA VAL A 76 -7.86 -14.14 -6.77
C VAL A 76 -6.79 -13.07 -6.96
N LEU A 77 -6.82 -12.40 -8.11
CA LEU A 77 -6.00 -11.24 -8.40
C LEU A 77 -6.86 -9.99 -8.22
N LEU A 78 -6.41 -9.12 -7.32
CA LEU A 78 -6.94 -7.78 -7.14
C LEU A 78 -5.96 -6.75 -7.68
N LYS A 79 -6.49 -5.68 -8.28
CA LYS A 79 -5.71 -4.55 -8.80
C LYS A 79 -6.24 -3.24 -8.25
N ARG A 80 -5.36 -2.27 -8.04
CA ARG A 80 -5.75 -0.91 -7.66
C ARG A 80 -4.80 0.08 -8.31
N ARG A 81 -5.29 1.25 -8.72
CA ARG A 81 -4.43 2.32 -9.21
C ARG A 81 -3.56 2.88 -8.09
N ARG A 82 -2.25 2.99 -8.30
CA ARG A 82 -1.36 3.68 -7.37
C ARG A 82 -1.75 5.15 -7.32
N PRO A 83 -1.79 5.77 -6.12
CA PRO A 83 -1.84 7.21 -6.06
C PRO A 83 -0.61 7.76 -6.81
N PRO A 84 -0.77 8.86 -7.58
CA PRO A 84 0.34 9.48 -8.29
C PRO A 84 1.46 9.78 -7.29
N ARG A 85 2.71 9.54 -7.70
CA ARG A 85 3.91 9.60 -6.83
C ARG A 85 4.15 10.96 -6.15
N GLY A 86 3.37 12.00 -6.47
CA GLY A 86 3.49 13.35 -5.90
C GLY A 86 2.47 13.74 -4.83
N SER A 87 1.56 12.86 -4.39
CA SER A 87 0.55 13.23 -3.38
C SER A 87 1.01 13.07 -1.93
N ARG A 88 2.18 12.46 -1.69
CA ARG A 88 2.84 12.49 -0.38
C ARG A 88 3.88 13.61 -0.38
N GLY A 89 3.40 14.80 -0.03
CA GLY A 89 4.16 16.00 0.36
C GLY A 89 5.63 16.03 -0.03
N SER A 90 5.91 16.58 -1.22
CA SER A 90 7.14 17.33 -1.40
C SER A 90 7.04 18.60 -0.57
N HIS A 91 7.23 18.48 0.76
CA HIS A 91 7.60 19.60 1.61
C HIS A 91 9.08 19.87 1.27
N SER A 92 9.32 20.46 0.10
CA SER A 92 10.51 21.27 -0.08
C SER A 92 10.31 22.40 0.91
N ASP A 93 10.93 22.28 2.07
CA ASP A 93 11.14 23.37 3.00
C ASP A 93 11.87 24.46 2.21
N ASP A 94 11.06 25.34 1.62
CA ASP A 94 11.44 26.59 1.02
C ASP A 94 11.97 27.45 2.18
N SER A 95 13.22 27.16 2.55
CA SER A 95 14.02 27.97 3.45
C SER A 95 14.36 29.23 2.69
N ALA A 96 13.37 30.11 2.59
CA ALA A 96 13.51 31.45 2.11
C ALA A 96 14.49 32.21 3.03
N ASP A 97 15.67 32.44 2.46
CA ASP A 97 16.39 33.70 2.53
C ASP A 97 16.92 34.13 3.91
N ASP A 98 18.03 33.50 4.29
CA ASP A 98 19.09 34.16 5.06
C ASP A 98 19.71 35.27 4.20
N ARG A 99 19.13 36.48 4.28
CA ARG A 99 19.76 37.70 3.75
C ARG A 99 19.40 38.89 4.61
N SER A 100 20.13 39.01 5.72
CA SER A 100 20.21 40.27 6.47
C SER A 100 20.87 41.35 5.59
N PRO A 101 20.21 42.50 5.34
CA PRO A 101 20.90 43.65 4.77
C PRO A 101 21.34 44.62 5.88
N ASP A 102 22.52 45.18 5.66
CA ASP A 102 23.01 46.46 6.19
C ASP A 102 23.38 46.56 7.68
N GLN A 103 24.65 46.24 7.96
CA GLN A 103 25.44 47.01 8.91
C GLN A 103 26.69 47.55 8.21
N ASN A 104 26.48 48.50 7.31
CA ASN A 104 27.53 49.39 6.82
C ASN A 104 28.00 50.27 8.00
N GLY A 105 28.92 49.73 8.80
CA GLY A 105 29.64 50.46 9.84
C GLY A 105 30.56 51.48 9.20
N HIS A 106 30.04 52.69 9.02
CA HIS A 106 30.84 53.85 8.66
C HIS A 106 31.85 54.11 9.79
N ASP A 107 33.13 53.86 9.52
CA ASP A 107 34.24 54.15 10.43
C ASP A 107 34.84 55.52 10.06
N PRO A 108 34.57 56.61 10.81
CA PRO A 108 35.35 57.82 10.71
C PRO A 108 36.52 57.72 11.71
N ARG A 109 37.51 56.89 11.40
CA ARG A 109 38.90 57.17 11.79
C ARG A 109 39.33 58.46 11.12
N SER A 110 39.05 59.59 11.76
CA SER A 110 39.83 60.82 11.57
C SER A 110 39.63 61.81 12.71
N ALA A 111 40.78 62.30 13.18
CA ALA A 111 41.01 63.52 13.96
C ALA A 111 40.78 63.46 15.49
N ARG A 112 41.74 62.86 16.21
CA ARG A 112 42.29 63.45 17.46
C ARG A 112 43.75 63.06 17.67
N ALA A 113 44.65 64.02 17.40
CA ALA A 113 46.06 64.19 17.82
C ALA A 113 46.76 64.96 16.67
N CYS A 114 47.41 66.11 16.82
CA CYS A 114 48.00 66.83 17.95
C CYS A 114 47.69 68.34 17.85
#